data_AF-A0AAE1PVH1-F1
#
_entry.id   AF-A0AAE1PVH1-F1
#
_cell.length_a   1.000
_cell.length_b   1.000
_cell.length_c   1.000
_cell.angle_alpha   90.00
_cell.angle_beta   90.00
_cell.angle_gamma   90.00
#
_symmetry.space_group_name_H-M   'P 1'
#
loop_
_entity.id
_entity.type
_entity.pdbx_description
1 polymer ?
#
loop_
_entity_poly.entity_id
_entity_poly.type
_entity_poly.pdbx_seq_one_letter_code
_entity_poly.pdbx_strand_id
1 'polypeptide(L)'
;MRRRIKELQKEIAELESAYMDAEKDWKHTVIAAELRTTINSAFEEMMTQHNNSIIRSNQKILHDLVIEASKSRGSFNSNIIEKRHIEAAKQLRADRDTTMRRADIAATYVLINTEEYLKKIDAILEDQSKVKRVTKDTTETLKKNVNQLITTNNAATNSDKLNKLIG
;
A
#
# COMPACT_ATOMS: atom_id res chain seq x y z
N MET A 1 -54.99 -48.73 28.19
CA MET A 1 -54.80 -47.38 28.77
C MET A 1 -53.43 -47.21 29.44
N ARG A 2 -53.04 -48.00 30.46
CA ARG A 2 -51.74 -47.86 31.16
C ARG A 2 -50.49 -47.98 30.26
N ARG A 3 -50.52 -48.84 29.24
CA ARG A 3 -49.40 -49.00 28.27
C ARG A 3 -49.14 -47.72 27.48
N ARG A 4 -50.20 -47.06 27.00
CA ARG A 4 -50.11 -45.80 26.26
C ARG A 4 -49.55 -44.66 27.13
N ILE A 5 -49.93 -44.63 28.42
CA ILE A 5 -49.38 -43.64 29.37
C ILE A 5 -47.87 -43.82 29.54
N LYS A 6 -47.38 -45.07 29.66
CA LYS A 6 -45.93 -45.35 29.76
C LYS A 6 -45.16 -44.98 28.50
N GLU A 7 -45.73 -45.25 27.33
CA GLU A 7 -45.13 -44.87 26.03
C GLU A 7 -45.00 -43.35 25.91
N LEU A 8 -46.06 -42.60 26.27
CA LEU A 8 -46.03 -41.14 26.28
C LEU A 8 -45.02 -40.58 27.30
N GLN A 9 -44.91 -41.18 28.49
CA GLN A 9 -43.90 -40.78 29.47
C GLN A 9 -42.47 -40.99 28.97
N LYS A 10 -42.22 -42.09 28.25
CA LYS A 10 -40.91 -42.35 27.61
C LYS A 10 -40.61 -41.34 26.51
N GLU A 11 -41.60 -41.05 25.67
CA GLU A 11 -41.48 -40.06 24.58
C GLU A 11 -41.20 -38.65 25.12
N ILE A 12 -41.90 -38.23 26.18
CA ILE A 12 -41.63 -36.94 26.85
C ILE A 12 -40.21 -36.90 27.40
N ALA A 13 -39.74 -37.94 28.09
CA ALA A 13 -38.38 -37.98 28.64
C ALA A 13 -37.30 -37.93 27.53
N GLU A 14 -37.54 -38.59 26.40
CA GLU A 14 -36.64 -38.55 25.23
C GLU A 14 -36.61 -37.14 24.61
N LEU A 15 -37.76 -36.48 24.49
CA LEU A 15 -37.84 -35.10 23.99
C LEU A 15 -37.19 -34.09 24.93
N GLU A 16 -37.38 -34.23 26.25
CA GLU A 16 -36.72 -33.37 27.24
C GLU A 16 -35.20 -33.53 27.19
N SER A 17 -34.69 -34.76 27.07
CA SER A 17 -33.24 -34.99 26.90
C SER A 17 -32.71 -34.34 25.64
N ALA A 18 -33.41 -34.52 24.50
CA ALA A 18 -33.00 -33.94 23.22
C ALA A 18 -33.03 -32.39 23.24
N TYR A 19 -34.02 -31.80 23.92
CA TYR A 19 -34.11 -30.35 24.12
C TYR A 19 -32.92 -29.81 24.93
N MET A 20 -32.55 -30.48 26.03
CA MET A 20 -31.43 -30.05 26.87
C MET A 20 -30.08 -30.12 26.13
N ASP A 21 -29.87 -31.13 25.29
CA ASP A 21 -28.67 -31.24 24.46
C ASP A 21 -28.61 -30.12 23.40
N ALA A 22 -29.73 -29.85 22.72
CA ALA A 22 -29.83 -28.77 21.73
C ALA A 22 -29.63 -27.37 22.37
N GLU A 23 -30.14 -27.14 23.58
CA GLU A 23 -29.94 -25.88 24.31
C GLU A 23 -28.46 -25.67 24.68
N LYS A 24 -27.76 -26.74 25.07
CA LYS A 24 -26.34 -26.71 25.39
C LYS A 24 -25.50 -26.39 24.16
N ASP A 25 -25.76 -27.05 23.02
CA ASP A 25 -25.07 -26.78 21.76
C ASP A 25 -25.32 -25.35 21.28
N TRP A 26 -26.56 -24.86 21.36
CA TRP A 26 -26.90 -23.48 21.01
C TRP A 26 -26.12 -22.48 21.88
N LYS A 27 -26.10 -22.67 23.20
CA LYS A 27 -25.30 -21.82 24.12
C LYS A 27 -23.81 -21.82 23.76
N HIS A 28 -23.23 -22.98 23.45
CA HIS A 28 -21.83 -23.05 23.03
C HIS A 28 -21.57 -22.29 21.71
N THR A 29 -22.47 -22.39 20.73
CA THR A 29 -22.32 -21.65 19.46
C THR A 29 -22.42 -20.14 19.63
N VAL A 30 -23.33 -19.65 20.48
CA VAL A 30 -23.49 -18.22 20.76
C VAL A 30 -22.26 -17.66 21.47
N ILE A 31 -21.77 -18.35 22.52
CA ILE A 31 -20.57 -17.94 23.24
C ILE A 31 -19.34 -17.91 22.31
N ALA A 32 -19.20 -18.90 21.42
CA ALA A 32 -18.10 -18.94 20.46
C ALA A 32 -18.15 -17.77 19.46
N ALA A 33 -19.35 -17.38 19.00
CA ALA A 33 -19.54 -16.24 18.10
C ALA A 33 -19.21 -14.91 18.80
N GLU A 34 -19.66 -14.71 20.04
CA GLU A 34 -19.33 -13.53 20.84
C GLU A 34 -17.82 -13.42 21.06
N LEU A 35 -17.16 -14.51 21.49
CA LEU A 35 -15.72 -14.54 21.70
C LEU A 35 -14.94 -14.18 20.43
N ARG A 36 -15.35 -14.73 19.27
CA ARG A 36 -14.74 -14.40 17.98
C ARG A 36 -14.87 -12.91 17.66
N THR A 37 -16.03 -12.32 17.96
CA THR A 37 -16.29 -10.90 17.72
C THR A 37 -15.41 -10.02 18.62
N THR A 38 -15.28 -10.37 19.90
CA THR A 38 -14.40 -9.68 20.87
C THR A 38 -12.92 -9.79 20.49
N ILE A 39 -12.47 -10.96 20.03
CA ILE A 39 -11.08 -11.15 19.57
C ILE A 39 -10.80 -10.25 18.36
N ASN A 40 -11.72 -10.22 17.39
CA ASN A 40 -11.55 -9.39 16.21
C ASN A 40 -11.53 -7.89 16.56
N SER A 41 -12.42 -7.42 17.45
CA SER A 41 -12.40 -6.01 17.86
C SER A 41 -11.12 -5.63 18.60
N ALA A 42 -10.64 -6.49 19.50
CA ALA A 42 -9.37 -6.26 20.22
C ALA A 42 -8.17 -6.23 19.27
N PHE A 43 -8.17 -7.07 18.24
CA PHE A 43 -7.13 -7.08 17.21
C PHE A 43 -7.12 -5.77 16.39
N GLU A 44 -8.28 -5.29 15.97
CA GLU A 44 -8.41 -4.00 15.25
C GLU A 44 -7.98 -2.80 16.10
N GLU A 45 -8.32 -2.80 17.39
CA GLU A 45 -7.85 -1.78 18.34
C GLU A 45 -6.32 -1.80 18.48
N MET A 46 -5.72 -2.98 18.62
CA MET A 46 -4.27 -3.15 18.72
C MET A 46 -3.56 -2.67 17.45
N MET A 47 -4.09 -3.00 16.26
CA MET A 47 -3.57 -2.52 14.98
C MET A 47 -3.68 -0.99 14.85
N THR A 48 -4.80 -0.41 15.30
CA THR A 48 -5.01 1.04 15.30
C THR A 48 -4.04 1.74 16.25
N GLN A 49 -3.80 1.19 17.45
CA GLN A 49 -2.81 1.70 18.40
C GLN A 49 -1.38 1.56 17.88
N HIS A 50 -1.05 0.44 17.23
CA HIS A 50 0.26 0.23 16.61
C HIS A 50 0.50 1.24 15.49
N ASN A 51 -0.46 1.42 14.60
CA ASN A 51 -0.38 2.43 13.55
C ASN A 51 -0.30 3.84 14.13
N ASN A 52 -1.10 4.18 15.14
CA ASN A 52 -1.06 5.51 15.77
C ASN A 52 0.23 5.77 16.57
N SER A 53 0.82 4.75 17.19
CA SER A 53 2.09 4.88 17.93
C SER A 53 3.29 4.98 16.99
N ILE A 54 3.25 4.27 15.85
CA ILE A 54 4.23 4.43 14.75
C ILE A 54 4.09 5.81 14.09
N ILE A 55 2.87 6.31 13.90
CA ILE A 55 2.61 7.60 13.23
C ILE A 55 2.81 8.81 14.14
N ARG A 56 2.88 8.63 15.47
CA ARG A 56 3.45 9.64 16.39
C ARG A 56 4.98 9.71 16.30
N SER A 57 5.56 9.41 15.13
CA SER A 57 6.90 9.85 14.76
C SER A 57 6.91 11.38 14.82
N ASN A 58 7.39 11.88 15.94
CA ASN A 58 7.81 13.24 16.24
C ASN A 58 7.93 14.11 14.97
N GLN A 59 6.89 14.87 14.61
CA GLN A 59 6.85 15.70 13.38
C GLN A 59 8.09 16.59 13.24
N LYS A 60 8.70 16.96 14.36
CA LYS A 60 9.97 17.68 14.44
C LYS A 60 11.11 16.94 13.73
N ILE A 61 11.23 15.61 13.92
CA ILE A 61 12.26 14.78 13.28
C ILE A 61 12.08 14.78 11.76
N LEU A 62 10.85 14.73 11.25
CA LEU A 62 10.60 14.78 9.80
C LEU A 62 11.09 16.10 9.20
N HIS A 63 10.77 17.23 9.85
CA HIS A 63 11.23 18.55 9.41
C HIS A 63 12.77 18.65 9.45
N ASP A 64 13.40 18.18 10.52
CA ASP A 64 14.85 18.22 10.68
C ASP A 64 15.57 17.32 9.65
N LEU A 65 15.01 16.13 9.34
CA LEU A 65 15.52 15.23 8.29
C LEU A 65 15.40 15.84 6.89
N VAL A 66 14.29 16.52 6.58
CA VAL A 66 14.11 17.21 5.28
C VAL A 66 15.14 18.34 5.12
N ILE A 67 15.35 19.13 6.18
CA ILE A 67 16.36 20.18 6.18
C ILE A 67 17.76 19.58 5.97
N GLU A 68 18.10 18.48 6.65
CA GLU A 68 19.42 17.87 6.53
C GLU A 68 19.66 17.20 5.16
N ALA A 69 18.63 16.57 4.59
CA ALA A 69 18.68 16.03 3.23
C ALA A 69 18.93 17.13 2.18
N SER A 70 18.43 18.35 2.41
CA SER A 70 18.70 19.49 1.51
C SER A 70 20.12 20.05 1.63
N LYS A 71 20.75 19.92 2.81
CA LYS A 71 22.10 20.45 3.11
C LYS A 71 23.22 19.51 2.67
N SER A 72 22.97 18.19 2.63
CA SER A 72 23.99 17.17 2.38
C SER A 72 24.18 16.87 0.88
N ARG A 73 24.75 17.81 0.12
CA ARG A 73 25.26 17.52 -1.23
C ARG A 73 26.71 17.00 -1.27
N GLY A 74 27.33 16.68 -0.13
CA GLY A 74 28.70 16.16 -0.12
C GLY A 74 29.36 15.81 1.22
N SER A 75 28.70 15.99 2.36
CA SER A 75 29.22 15.61 3.68
C SER A 75 28.32 14.59 4.34
N PHE A 76 28.87 13.44 4.72
CA PHE A 76 28.17 12.31 5.34
C PHE A 76 28.01 12.44 6.87
N ASN A 77 28.41 13.57 7.46
CA ASN A 77 28.34 13.79 8.91
C ASN A 77 27.00 14.41 9.28
N SER A 78 25.91 13.66 9.13
CA SER A 78 24.62 14.05 9.69
C SER A 78 24.60 13.78 11.19
N ASN A 79 24.22 14.76 12.00
CA ASN A 79 24.07 14.56 13.46
C ASN A 79 22.75 13.87 13.82
N ILE A 80 21.81 13.74 12.87
CA ILE A 80 20.50 13.14 13.09
C ILE A 80 20.51 11.63 12.75
N ILE A 81 21.31 11.22 11.78
CA ILE A 81 21.37 9.81 11.36
C ILE A 81 22.35 9.04 12.24
N GLU A 82 21.81 8.40 13.27
CA GLU A 82 22.55 7.44 14.08
C GLU A 82 22.91 6.16 13.31
N LYS A 83 23.94 5.44 13.78
CA LYS A 83 24.40 4.17 13.20
C LYS A 83 23.27 3.13 13.04
N ARG A 84 22.37 3.05 14.03
CA ARG A 84 21.20 2.15 13.98
C ARG A 84 20.29 2.42 12.79
N HIS A 85 20.13 3.69 12.37
CA HIS A 85 19.32 4.04 11.21
C HIS A 85 19.98 3.58 9.91
N ILE A 86 21.31 3.67 9.83
CA ILE A 86 22.08 3.18 8.68
C ILE A 86 21.99 1.66 8.59
N GLU A 87 22.11 0.95 9.71
CA GLU A 87 21.97 -0.52 9.76
C GLU A 87 20.56 -0.95 9.37
N ALA A 88 19.52 -0.29 9.89
CA ALA A 88 18.14 -0.53 9.48
C ALA A 88 17.92 -0.27 7.98
N ALA A 89 18.47 0.82 7.43
CA ALA A 89 18.39 1.11 6.00
C ALA A 89 19.13 0.07 5.13
N LYS A 90 20.25 -0.48 5.62
CA LYS A 90 20.96 -1.58 4.95
C LYS A 90 20.13 -2.86 4.95
N GLN A 91 19.50 -3.19 6.08
CA GLN A 91 18.61 -4.35 6.19
C GLN A 91 17.41 -4.20 5.27
N LEU A 92 16.78 -3.02 5.26
CA LEU A 92 15.65 -2.71 4.38
C LEU A 92 16.01 -2.80 2.89
N ARG A 93 17.23 -2.44 2.50
CA ARG A 93 17.73 -2.62 1.12
C ARG A 93 18.07 -4.07 0.78
N ALA A 94 18.38 -4.89 1.78
CA ALA A 94 18.67 -6.31 1.60
C ALA A 94 17.40 -7.17 1.52
N ASP A 95 16.29 -6.66 2.06
CA ASP A 95 14.97 -7.26 1.89
C ASP A 95 14.54 -7.24 0.41
N ARG A 96 14.17 -8.42 -0.12
CA ARG A 96 13.76 -8.60 -1.51
C ARG A 96 12.26 -8.37 -1.70
N ASP A 97 11.49 -8.53 -0.64
CA ASP A 97 10.03 -8.48 -0.69
C ASP A 97 9.50 -7.05 -0.59
N THR A 98 10.37 -6.10 -0.21
CA THR A 98 10.06 -4.67 -0.12
C THR A 98 10.87 -3.87 -1.14
N THR A 99 10.18 -3.09 -1.97
CA THR A 99 10.79 -2.12 -2.87
C THR A 99 10.59 -0.71 -2.35
N MET A 100 11.66 0.08 -2.31
CA MET A 100 11.63 1.50 -1.96
C MET A 100 11.64 2.36 -3.23
N ARG A 101 10.62 3.21 -3.41
CA ARG A 101 10.54 4.16 -4.54
C ARG A 101 10.36 5.59 -4.04
N ARG A 102 10.93 6.55 -4.77
CA ARG A 102 10.68 7.96 -4.51
C ARG A 102 9.28 8.32 -5.03
N ALA A 103 8.50 9.06 -4.25
CA ALA A 103 7.22 9.60 -4.70
C ALA A 103 7.45 10.70 -5.75
N ASP A 104 6.57 10.79 -6.75
CA ASP A 104 6.77 11.70 -7.88
C ASP A 104 6.61 13.18 -7.45
N ILE A 105 5.62 13.44 -6.58
CA ILE A 105 5.25 14.80 -6.16
C ILE A 105 6.01 15.25 -4.89
N ALA A 106 6.50 14.30 -4.08
CA ALA A 106 7.07 14.60 -2.77
C ALA A 106 8.53 14.12 -2.64
N ALA A 107 9.31 14.81 -1.81
CA ALA A 107 10.64 14.36 -1.39
C ALA A 107 10.58 13.22 -0.35
N THR A 108 9.64 12.29 -0.54
CA THR A 108 9.41 11.15 0.33
C THR A 108 9.68 9.85 -0.42
N TYR A 109 9.96 8.80 0.34
CA TYR A 109 10.07 7.45 -0.17
C TYR A 109 8.86 6.64 0.30
N VAL A 110 8.34 5.81 -0.59
CA VAL A 110 7.26 4.87 -0.33
C VAL A 110 7.87 3.47 -0.32
N LEU A 111 7.53 2.71 0.71
CA LEU A 111 7.81 1.29 0.81
C LEU A 111 6.59 0.53 0.31
N ILE A 112 6.80 -0.33 -0.67
CA ILE A 112 5.74 -1.10 -1.32
C ILE A 112 6.22 -2.55 -1.40
N ASN A 113 5.32 -3.51 -1.23
CA ASN A 113 5.62 -4.89 -1.53
C ASN A 113 6.05 -5.03 -3.00
N THR A 114 7.16 -5.73 -3.25
CA THR A 114 7.77 -5.84 -4.58
C THR A 114 6.84 -6.51 -5.59
N GLU A 115 6.13 -7.57 -5.20
CA GLU A 115 5.20 -8.29 -6.07
C GLU A 115 4.00 -7.42 -6.43
N GLU A 116 3.41 -6.74 -5.45
CA GLU A 116 2.30 -5.82 -5.67
C GLU A 116 2.70 -4.63 -6.56
N TYR A 117 3.91 -4.10 -6.35
CA TYR A 117 4.47 -3.03 -7.17
C TYR A 117 4.62 -3.46 -8.62
N LEU A 118 5.23 -4.63 -8.88
CA LEU A 118 5.40 -5.15 -10.24
C LEU A 118 4.05 -5.38 -10.91
N LYS A 119 3.10 -6.02 -10.22
CA LYS A 119 1.74 -6.22 -10.74
C LYS A 119 1.05 -4.92 -11.13
N LYS A 120 1.20 -3.86 -10.32
CA LYS A 120 0.65 -2.53 -10.62
C LYS A 120 1.33 -1.88 -11.82
N ILE A 121 2.65 -2.02 -11.93
CA ILE A 121 3.41 -1.51 -13.09
C ILE A 121 2.99 -2.25 -14.35
N ASP A 122 2.90 -3.58 -14.32
CA ASP A 122 2.49 -4.38 -15.46
C ASP A 122 1.07 -4.01 -15.91
N ALA A 123 0.13 -3.85 -14.97
CA ALA A 123 -1.22 -3.39 -15.28
C ALA A 123 -1.25 -2.00 -15.96
N ILE A 124 -0.36 -1.08 -15.56
CA ILE A 124 -0.24 0.24 -16.21
C ILE A 124 0.37 0.11 -17.60
N LEU A 125 1.37 -0.75 -17.78
CA LEU A 125 2.06 -0.96 -19.06
C LEU A 125 1.21 -1.73 -20.07
N GLU A 126 0.29 -2.57 -19.60
CA GLU A 126 -0.68 -3.27 -20.44
C GLU A 126 -1.78 -2.34 -20.97
N ASP A 127 -2.09 -1.25 -20.26
CA ASP A 127 -3.08 -0.24 -20.68
C ASP A 127 -2.59 0.59 -21.89
N GLN A 128 -2.78 0.05 -23.09
CA GLN A 128 -2.44 0.70 -24.36
C GLN A 128 -3.22 1.99 -24.65
N SER A 129 -4.28 2.29 -23.89
CA SER A 129 -5.02 3.54 -24.05
C SER A 129 -4.24 4.75 -23.50
N LYS A 130 -3.38 4.52 -22.52
CA LYS A 130 -2.57 5.56 -21.85
C LYS A 130 -1.08 5.45 -22.19
N VAL A 131 -0.58 4.23 -22.34
CA VAL A 131 0.84 3.97 -22.55
C VAL A 131 1.05 3.26 -23.88
N LYS A 132 1.71 3.94 -24.82
CA LYS A 132 2.13 3.34 -26.08
C LYS A 132 3.54 2.80 -25.93
N ARG A 133 3.72 1.49 -26.12
CA ARG A 133 5.06 0.89 -26.12
C ARG A 133 5.89 1.46 -27.27
N VAL A 134 6.98 2.14 -26.94
CA VAL A 134 7.91 2.69 -27.92
C VAL A 134 8.90 1.59 -28.31
N THR A 135 8.78 1.08 -29.54
CA THR A 135 9.67 0.01 -30.05
C THR A 135 10.96 0.54 -30.67
N LYS A 136 10.97 1.82 -31.06
CA LYS A 136 12.11 2.51 -31.68
C LYS A 136 12.24 3.89 -31.07
N ASP A 137 13.47 4.35 -30.87
CA ASP A 137 13.74 5.72 -30.42
C ASP A 137 13.08 6.74 -31.39
N THR A 138 12.10 7.48 -30.87
CA THR A 138 11.34 8.49 -31.61
C THR A 138 11.98 9.87 -31.55
N THR A 139 13.10 10.04 -30.85
CA THR A 139 13.75 11.32 -30.59
C THR A 139 14.06 12.07 -31.89
N GLU A 140 14.63 11.39 -32.89
CA GLU A 140 14.94 12.00 -34.19
C GLU A 140 13.71 12.49 -34.95
N THR A 141 12.61 11.73 -34.90
CA THR A 141 11.36 12.11 -35.58
C THR A 141 10.72 13.31 -34.87
N LEU A 142 10.72 13.32 -33.54
CA LEU A 142 10.23 14.45 -32.74
C LEU A 142 11.07 15.70 -32.98
N LYS A 143 12.41 15.61 -32.97
CA LYS A 143 13.31 16.72 -33.29
C LYS A 143 13.00 17.30 -34.68
N LYS A 144 12.84 16.45 -35.69
CA LYS A 144 12.50 16.88 -37.05
C LYS A 144 11.16 17.63 -37.08
N ASN A 145 10.13 17.10 -36.43
CA ASN A 145 8.81 17.72 -36.37
C ASN A 145 8.83 19.07 -35.63
N VAL A 146 9.55 19.16 -34.51
CA VAL A 146 9.71 20.41 -33.75
C VAL A 146 10.48 21.45 -34.56
N ASN A 147 11.58 21.07 -35.21
CA ASN A 147 12.36 21.99 -36.06
C ASN A 147 11.56 22.47 -37.28
N GLN A 148 10.67 21.63 -37.82
CA GLN A 148 9.74 22.03 -38.87
C GLN A 148 8.74 23.08 -38.36
N LEU A 149 8.12 22.86 -37.19
CA LEU A 149 7.21 23.83 -36.56
C LEU A 149 7.90 25.15 -36.24
N ILE A 150 9.13 25.12 -35.70
CA ILE A 150 9.94 26.31 -35.48
C ILE A 150 10.17 27.08 -36.78
N THR A 151 10.46 26.37 -37.87
CA THR A 151 10.69 26.99 -39.18
C THR A 151 9.41 27.64 -39.72
N THR A 152 8.26 26.97 -39.60
CA THR A 152 6.96 27.53 -40.01
C THR A 152 6.58 28.75 -39.16
N ASN A 153 6.78 28.70 -37.85
CA ASN A 153 6.46 29.82 -36.97
C ASN A 153 7.35 31.04 -37.24
N ASN A 154 8.66 30.83 -37.35
CA ASN A 154 9.62 31.90 -37.68
C ASN A 154 9.39 32.54 -39.06
N ALA A 155 8.71 31.83 -39.98
CA ALA A 155 8.31 32.38 -41.27
C ALA A 155 7.01 33.20 -41.19
N ALA A 156 6.10 32.88 -40.25
CA ALA A 156 4.81 33.54 -40.10
C ALA A 156 4.90 34.82 -39.25
N THR A 157 5.81 34.89 -38.27
CA THR A 157 5.96 36.03 -37.37
C THR A 157 7.23 36.83 -37.65
N ASN A 158 7.12 38.17 -37.70
CA ASN A 158 8.27 39.08 -37.80
C ASN A 158 8.97 39.36 -36.44
N SER A 159 8.58 38.65 -35.37
CA SER A 159 9.15 38.77 -34.02
C SER A 159 10.41 37.93 -33.82
N ASP A 160 10.91 37.87 -32.58
CA ASP A 160 12.08 37.09 -32.19
C ASP A 160 12.02 35.64 -32.70
N LYS A 161 13.09 35.21 -33.39
CA LYS A 161 13.18 33.89 -34.01
C LYS A 161 13.54 32.84 -32.98
N LEU A 162 12.81 31.72 -32.97
CA LEU A 162 13.12 30.56 -32.16
C LEU A 162 14.33 29.80 -32.74
N ASN A 163 15.23 29.35 -31.87
CA ASN A 163 16.38 28.54 -32.24
C ASN A 163 15.97 27.08 -32.49
N LYS A 164 16.58 26.45 -33.51
CA LYS A 164 16.39 25.02 -33.78
C LYS A 164 17.06 24.18 -32.69
N LEU A 165 16.48 23.02 -32.41
CA LEU A 165 17.08 22.01 -31.55
C LEU A 165 18.29 21.39 -32.25
N ILE A 166 19.43 21.36 -31.56
CA ILE A 166 20.70 20.78 -32.02
C ILE A 166 21.05 19.63 -31.08
N GLY A 167 21.41 18.49 -31.65
CA GLY A 167 21.81 17.27 -30.93
C GLY A 167 21.05 16.06 -31.43
#